data_AF-A6L4R2-F1
#
_entry.id   AF-A6L4R2-F1
#
_cell.length_a   1.000
_cell.length_b   1.000
_cell.length_c   1.000
_cell.angle_alpha   90.00
_cell.angle_beta   90.00
_cell.angle_gamma   90.00
#
_symmetry.space_group_name_H-M   'P 1'
#
loop_
_entity.id
_entity.type
_entity.pdbx_description
1 polymer ?
#
loop_
_entity_poly.entity_id
_entity_poly.type
_entity_poly.pdbx_seq_one_letter_code
_entity_poly.pdbx_strand_id
1 'polypeptide(L)'
;MRNTLVASAFTMLSIATASAQLTIPKEYLPEVHGTIRGKYEVQTTNGMQRFQVRNARVSLDGKVLPVIAYKAEIDLSDEGSIKMLDAYARFVPNDTWNVTLGQMRVPFTIDAHRSPHQQYFANRSFIAKQVGNVRDVGATGAFSLKKGLPLKLEGGLFNGSGLTNQKEWHNTLNYSVKLQLMPWKNYNLTLSTQKIHPDKISIYMYDIGTYYEFDNWHIEAEYLYKTYAKNSFDDVHAFNAFVNYDLFIKKGLFRKISFLGRYDSMGDHSNGNADEDGKLYITDYSRQRVTGGVTLSFGKAFQADLRLNYEKYFYDKLSLAKESEQDKFVMELMVRF
;
A
#
# COMPACT_ATOMS: atom_id res chain seq x y z
N MET A 1 45.12 -36.97 -11.71
CA MET A 1 43.65 -36.97 -11.96
C MET A 1 43.04 -36.00 -10.94
N ARG A 2 42.40 -34.89 -11.33
CA ARG A 2 40.96 -34.76 -11.70
C ARG A 2 40.04 -35.32 -10.60
N ASN A 3 39.01 -34.64 -10.06
CA ASN A 3 38.29 -33.38 -10.36
C ASN A 3 37.87 -32.71 -9.02
N THR A 4 37.45 -31.45 -8.84
CA THR A 4 37.61 -30.14 -9.52
C THR A 4 37.06 -29.05 -8.57
N LEU A 5 37.70 -27.88 -8.44
CA LEU A 5 37.11 -26.66 -7.86
C LEU A 5 36.54 -25.80 -9.01
N VAL A 6 35.22 -25.61 -9.06
CA VAL A 6 34.59 -24.74 -10.06
C VAL A 6 34.36 -23.35 -9.45
N ALA A 7 35.34 -22.48 -9.63
CA ALA A 7 35.26 -21.07 -9.30
C ALA A 7 35.94 -20.24 -10.40
N SER A 8 35.22 -19.94 -11.49
CA SER A 8 35.58 -18.93 -12.51
C SER A 8 34.51 -18.85 -13.61
N ALA A 9 33.74 -17.75 -13.66
CA ALA A 9 33.03 -17.28 -14.86
C ALA A 9 32.42 -15.86 -14.67
N PHE A 10 33.22 -14.89 -14.22
CA PHE A 10 32.90 -13.46 -14.38
C PHE A 10 34.07 -12.76 -15.07
N THR A 11 34.41 -13.26 -16.26
CA THR A 11 35.46 -12.69 -17.11
C THR A 11 34.82 -11.71 -18.08
N MET A 12 35.33 -10.48 -18.11
CA MET A 12 34.84 -9.40 -18.97
C MET A 12 34.80 -9.81 -20.44
N LEU A 13 33.64 -9.64 -21.09
CA LEU A 13 33.52 -9.73 -22.53
C LEU A 13 33.62 -8.33 -23.15
N SER A 14 34.84 -7.79 -23.19
CA SER A 14 35.16 -6.61 -23.98
C SER A 14 35.34 -7.01 -25.45
N ILE A 15 34.25 -7.13 -26.20
CA ILE A 15 34.30 -7.27 -27.67
C ILE A 15 33.98 -5.91 -28.26
N ALA A 16 34.96 -5.33 -28.95
CA ALA A 16 34.77 -4.13 -29.77
C ALA A 16 34.03 -4.51 -31.06
N THR A 17 32.70 -4.49 -31.03
CA THR A 17 31.87 -4.31 -32.23
C THR A 17 31.50 -2.84 -32.35
N ALA A 18 31.39 -2.35 -33.58
CA ALA A 18 31.13 -0.93 -33.85
C ALA A 18 29.89 -0.46 -33.09
N SER A 19 30.08 0.46 -32.14
CA SER A 19 29.03 1.03 -31.32
C SER A 19 28.20 2.00 -32.15
N ALA A 20 27.28 1.44 -32.95
CA ALA A 20 26.01 2.10 -33.21
C ALA A 20 25.40 2.39 -31.84
N GLN A 21 25.59 3.62 -31.37
CA GLN A 21 25.12 4.03 -30.05
C GLN A 21 23.60 4.01 -30.08
N LEU A 22 23.05 2.91 -29.57
CA LEU A 22 21.65 2.55 -29.65
C LEU A 22 20.88 3.58 -28.81
N THR A 23 20.51 4.67 -29.48
CA THR A 23 19.97 5.87 -28.86
C THR A 23 18.51 5.58 -28.57
N ILE A 24 18.28 4.95 -27.41
CA ILE A 24 16.95 4.69 -26.88
C ILE A 24 16.26 6.04 -26.73
N PRO A 25 15.13 6.28 -27.43
CA PRO A 25 14.38 7.53 -27.28
C PRO A 25 14.00 7.75 -25.82
N LYS A 26 13.99 9.02 -25.39
CA LYS A 26 13.86 9.36 -23.97
C LYS A 26 12.58 8.78 -23.35
N GLU A 27 11.50 8.61 -24.12
CA GLU A 27 10.24 8.00 -23.66
C GLU A 27 10.31 6.50 -23.33
N TYR A 28 11.40 5.80 -23.70
CA TYR A 28 11.65 4.39 -23.40
C TYR A 28 12.81 4.18 -22.41
N LEU A 29 13.41 5.26 -21.90
CA LEU A 29 14.33 5.16 -20.78
C LEU A 29 13.52 4.79 -19.52
N PRO A 30 13.94 3.77 -18.75
CA PRO A 30 13.27 3.44 -17.50
C PRO A 30 13.37 4.58 -16.48
N GLU A 31 12.26 4.89 -15.81
CA GLU A 31 12.27 5.73 -14.62
C GLU A 31 12.52 4.87 -13.38
N VAL A 32 13.45 5.31 -12.54
CA VAL A 32 13.75 4.69 -11.24
C VAL A 32 13.14 5.56 -10.15
N HIS A 33 12.47 4.94 -9.19
CA HIS A 33 11.96 5.62 -8.00
C HIS A 33 12.36 4.87 -6.73
N GLY A 34 12.61 5.62 -5.66
CA GLY A 34 12.99 5.08 -4.36
C GLY A 34 12.15 5.59 -3.21
N THR A 35 12.03 4.82 -2.15
CA THR A 35 11.53 5.30 -0.86
C THR A 35 12.19 4.54 0.28
N ILE A 36 12.95 5.25 1.12
CA ILE A 36 13.55 4.72 2.34
C ILE A 36 12.83 5.34 3.54
N ARG A 37 12.48 4.50 4.53
CA ARG A 37 11.81 4.90 5.77
C ARG A 37 12.55 4.30 6.95
N GLY A 38 13.38 5.10 7.61
CA GLY A 38 13.99 4.74 8.89
C GLY A 38 13.06 5.15 10.03
N LYS A 39 12.75 4.25 10.96
CA LYS A 39 11.80 4.50 12.05
C LYS A 39 12.40 4.10 13.40
N TYR A 40 12.16 4.93 14.40
CA TYR A 40 12.39 4.67 15.82
C TYR A 40 11.04 4.70 16.54
N GLU A 41 10.77 3.73 17.41
CA GLU A 41 9.56 3.67 18.23
C GLU A 41 9.94 3.45 19.70
N VAL A 42 9.22 4.09 20.62
CA VAL A 42 9.30 3.84 22.07
C VAL A 42 7.89 3.71 22.64
N GLN A 43 7.65 2.60 23.34
CA GLN A 43 6.35 2.26 23.93
C GLN A 43 6.22 2.92 25.31
N THR A 44 5.16 3.69 25.51
CA THR A 44 4.92 4.37 26.79
C THR A 44 4.36 3.45 27.87
N THR A 45 3.81 2.28 27.49
CA THR A 45 3.24 1.30 28.42
C THR A 45 4.31 0.54 29.23
N ASN A 46 5.47 0.29 28.63
CA ASN A 46 6.50 -0.61 29.18
C ASN A 46 7.96 -0.12 28.97
N GLY A 47 8.17 1.01 28.30
CA GLY A 47 9.50 1.59 28.03
C GLY A 47 10.32 0.89 26.94
N MET A 48 9.79 -0.17 26.29
CA MET A 48 10.50 -0.87 25.22
C MET A 48 10.66 0.02 23.99
N GLN A 49 11.81 -0.11 23.31
CA GLN A 49 12.21 0.74 22.19
C GLN A 49 12.82 -0.08 21.07
N ARG A 50 12.69 0.39 19.83
CA ARG A 50 13.32 -0.25 18.66
C ARG A 50 13.64 0.74 17.54
N PHE A 51 14.71 0.44 16.82
CA PHE A 51 14.95 0.97 15.47
C PHE A 51 14.52 -0.08 14.44
N GLN A 52 13.93 0.36 13.33
CA GLN A 52 13.63 -0.49 12.19
C GLN A 52 13.76 0.28 10.87
N VAL A 53 14.17 -0.40 9.81
CA VAL A 53 13.89 0.05 8.44
C VAL A 53 12.46 -0.38 8.14
N ARG A 54 11.54 0.59 8.01
CA ARG A 54 10.12 0.31 7.75
C ARG A 54 9.89 -0.07 6.29
N ASN A 55 10.54 0.61 5.36
CA ASN A 55 10.54 0.28 3.93
C ASN A 55 11.90 0.69 3.35
N ALA A 56 12.41 -0.10 2.42
CA ALA A 56 13.55 0.23 1.56
C ALA A 56 13.16 -0.14 0.12
N ARG A 57 12.26 0.65 -0.44
CA ARG A 57 11.58 0.34 -1.70
C ARG A 57 12.30 0.93 -2.89
N VAL A 58 12.40 0.13 -3.95
CA VAL A 58 12.85 0.56 -5.28
C VAL A 58 11.82 0.10 -6.30
N SER A 59 11.44 0.98 -7.22
CA SER A 59 10.66 0.63 -8.41
C SER A 59 11.33 1.10 -9.69
N LEU A 60 11.04 0.37 -10.76
CA LEU A 60 11.44 0.62 -12.13
C LEU A 60 10.18 0.54 -12.99
N ASP A 61 9.84 1.59 -13.73
CA ASP A 61 8.78 1.54 -14.72
C ASP A 61 9.11 2.35 -15.97
N GLY A 62 8.37 2.11 -17.05
CA GLY A 62 8.62 2.72 -18.33
C GLY A 62 7.84 2.05 -19.46
N LYS A 63 8.18 2.42 -20.70
CA LYS A 63 7.61 1.84 -21.92
C LYS A 63 8.65 1.03 -22.69
N VAL A 64 8.19 0.00 -23.39
CA VAL A 64 8.96 -0.71 -24.43
C VAL A 64 8.41 -0.47 -25.83
N LEU A 65 7.14 -0.07 -25.94
CA LEU A 65 6.47 0.41 -27.15
C LEU A 65 5.50 1.53 -26.75
N PRO A 66 5.01 2.40 -27.67
CA PRO A 66 4.13 3.52 -27.32
C PRO A 66 2.91 3.12 -26.46
N VAL A 67 2.40 1.91 -26.68
CA VAL A 67 1.22 1.32 -26.03
C VAL A 67 1.54 0.17 -25.07
N ILE A 68 2.82 -0.18 -24.85
CA ILE A 68 3.23 -1.26 -23.92
C ILE A 68 4.15 -0.69 -22.85
N ALA A 69 3.68 -0.70 -21.61
CA ALA A 69 4.39 -0.30 -20.41
C ALA A 69 4.66 -1.51 -19.50
N TYR A 70 5.56 -1.34 -18.53
CA TYR A 70 5.88 -2.34 -17.51
C TYR A 70 6.14 -1.67 -16.17
N LYS A 71 6.08 -2.45 -15.07
CA LYS A 71 6.58 -2.05 -13.76
C LYS A 71 7.18 -3.24 -13.01
N ALA A 72 8.29 -3.00 -12.34
CA ALA A 72 8.84 -3.86 -11.30
C ALA A 72 9.02 -3.04 -10.01
N GLU A 73 8.55 -3.52 -8.87
CA GLU A 73 8.70 -2.89 -7.55
C GLU A 73 9.06 -3.94 -6.50
N ILE A 74 10.13 -3.68 -5.75
CA ILE A 74 10.60 -4.52 -4.65
C ILE A 74 10.77 -3.68 -3.38
N ASP A 75 10.34 -4.22 -2.24
CA ASP A 75 10.77 -3.74 -0.92
C ASP A 75 11.99 -4.57 -0.50
N LEU A 76 13.16 -3.92 -0.42
CA LEU A 76 14.40 -4.54 0.05
C LEU A 76 14.42 -4.68 1.59
N SER A 77 13.50 -4.01 2.29
CA SER A 77 13.32 -4.16 3.74
C SER A 77 11.94 -3.66 4.19
N ASP A 78 10.93 -4.52 4.06
CA ASP A 78 9.65 -4.37 4.77
C ASP A 78 9.83 -4.97 6.18
N GLU A 79 10.30 -4.14 7.11
CA GLU A 79 10.63 -4.53 8.50
C GLU A 79 11.70 -5.65 8.57
N GLY A 80 12.72 -5.57 7.70
CA GLY A 80 13.80 -6.55 7.58
C GLY A 80 13.55 -7.67 6.57
N SER A 81 12.33 -7.79 6.01
CA SER A 81 11.99 -8.81 5.01
C SER A 81 12.04 -8.25 3.58
N ILE A 82 12.66 -8.98 2.66
CA ILE A 82 12.61 -8.67 1.22
C ILE A 82 11.28 -9.17 0.64
N LYS A 83 10.56 -8.33 -0.12
CA LYS A 83 9.28 -8.68 -0.75
C LYS A 83 9.15 -8.10 -2.16
N MET A 84 8.85 -8.95 -3.13
CA MET A 84 8.42 -8.49 -4.46
C MET A 84 6.99 -7.96 -4.38
N LEU A 85 6.73 -6.75 -4.88
CA LEU A 85 5.46 -6.05 -4.69
C LEU A 85 4.63 -5.97 -5.97
N ASP A 86 5.14 -5.32 -7.00
CA ASP A 86 4.45 -5.19 -8.28
C ASP A 86 5.38 -5.73 -9.39
N ALA A 87 4.87 -6.60 -10.26
CA ALA A 87 5.59 -7.19 -11.37
C ALA A 87 4.61 -7.43 -12.53
N TYR A 88 4.46 -6.46 -13.43
CA TYR A 88 3.43 -6.51 -14.47
C TYR A 88 3.85 -5.87 -15.79
N ALA A 89 3.18 -6.32 -16.86
CA ALA A 89 3.08 -5.62 -18.13
C ALA A 89 1.71 -4.95 -18.26
N ARG A 90 1.63 -3.86 -19.03
CA ARG A 90 0.40 -3.08 -19.20
C ARG A 90 0.24 -2.60 -20.65
N PHE A 91 -0.92 -2.88 -21.24
CA PHE A 91 -1.35 -2.27 -22.49
C PHE A 91 -2.04 -0.93 -22.21
N VAL A 92 -1.48 0.17 -22.71
CA VAL A 92 -1.96 1.56 -22.53
C VAL A 92 -2.13 2.20 -23.92
N PRO A 93 -3.21 1.94 -24.65
CA PRO A 93 -3.43 2.50 -25.98
C PRO A 93 -3.65 4.02 -25.96
N ASN A 94 -4.19 4.57 -24.87
CA ASN A 94 -4.39 6.00 -24.64
C ASN A 94 -4.72 6.29 -23.16
N ASP A 95 -4.91 7.57 -22.82
CA ASP A 95 -5.25 8.07 -21.48
C ASP A 95 -6.60 7.59 -20.90
N THR A 96 -7.48 7.01 -21.72
CA THR A 96 -8.85 6.67 -21.33
C THR A 96 -8.94 5.28 -20.71
N TRP A 97 -8.09 4.32 -21.13
CA TRP A 97 -8.14 2.96 -20.59
C TRP A 97 -6.81 2.22 -20.71
N ASN A 98 -6.64 1.21 -19.85
CA ASN A 98 -5.53 0.27 -19.91
C ASN A 98 -5.93 -1.12 -19.41
N VAL A 99 -5.13 -2.13 -19.76
CA VAL A 99 -5.20 -3.49 -19.21
C VAL A 99 -3.84 -3.87 -18.64
N THR A 100 -3.80 -4.37 -17.41
CA THR A 100 -2.58 -4.81 -16.71
C THR A 100 -2.63 -6.31 -16.44
N LEU A 101 -1.51 -7.00 -16.64
CA LEU A 101 -1.34 -8.44 -16.40
C LEU A 101 -0.07 -8.69 -15.58
N GLY A 102 -0.21 -9.41 -14.46
CA GLY A 102 0.90 -9.79 -13.59
C GLY A 102 0.57 -9.65 -12.10
N GLN A 103 1.61 -9.45 -11.29
CA GLN A 103 1.50 -9.22 -9.85
C GLN A 103 1.30 -7.73 -9.55
N MET A 104 0.29 -7.36 -8.75
CA MET A 104 0.02 -5.97 -8.41
C MET A 104 -0.80 -5.82 -7.12
N ARG A 105 -0.92 -4.58 -6.63
CA ARG A 105 -1.94 -4.24 -5.62
C ARG A 105 -3.34 -4.29 -6.24
N VAL A 106 -4.26 -4.94 -5.51
CA VAL A 106 -5.64 -5.15 -5.92
C VAL A 106 -6.46 -3.86 -5.72
N PRO A 107 -7.18 -3.34 -6.74
CA PRO A 107 -7.89 -2.06 -6.68
C PRO A 107 -9.07 -2.12 -5.70
N PHE A 108 -8.94 -1.44 -4.57
CA PHE A 108 -9.90 -1.45 -3.46
C PHE A 108 -9.84 -0.11 -2.69
N THR A 109 -9.54 -0.09 -1.39
CA THR A 109 -9.48 1.11 -0.51
C THR A 109 -8.70 2.33 -1.04
N ILE A 110 -8.96 3.54 -0.52
CA ILE A 110 -8.09 4.71 -0.66
C ILE A 110 -6.77 4.50 0.09
N ASP A 111 -6.80 4.23 1.40
CA ASP A 111 -5.60 4.37 2.24
C ASP A 111 -4.55 3.28 1.98
N ALA A 112 -4.97 2.04 1.66
CA ALA A 112 -4.00 1.00 1.34
C ALA A 112 -3.21 1.32 0.08
N HIS A 113 -3.83 2.01 -0.89
CA HIS A 113 -3.26 2.28 -2.22
C HIS A 113 -2.11 3.28 -2.21
N ARG A 114 -2.10 4.22 -1.26
CA ARG A 114 -0.98 5.16 -1.05
C ARG A 114 0.36 4.44 -0.96
N SER A 115 1.34 4.91 -1.74
CA SER A 115 2.74 4.50 -1.61
C SER A 115 3.31 4.92 -0.25
N PRO A 116 4.37 4.27 0.28
CA PRO A 116 4.87 4.53 1.64
C PRO A 116 5.26 6.00 1.90
N HIS A 117 5.77 6.71 0.89
CA HIS A 117 6.09 8.13 1.01
C HIS A 117 4.83 9.01 1.08
N GLN A 118 3.72 8.63 0.44
CA GLN A 118 2.44 9.40 0.42
C GLN A 118 1.59 9.21 1.68
N GLN A 119 2.05 8.41 2.64
CA GLN A 119 1.38 8.23 3.92
C GLN A 119 1.55 9.48 4.78
N TYR A 120 0.46 10.02 5.33
CA TYR A 120 0.50 11.17 6.23
C TYR A 120 1.12 10.83 7.60
N PHE A 121 0.90 9.60 8.06
CA PHE A 121 1.37 9.07 9.35
C PHE A 121 2.47 8.02 9.16
N ALA A 122 3.32 7.83 10.17
CA ALA A 122 4.39 6.83 10.13
C ALA A 122 3.86 5.38 10.08
N ASN A 123 2.77 5.08 10.80
CA ASN A 123 2.08 3.79 10.68
C ASN A 123 0.73 3.95 9.96
N ARG A 124 0.41 2.99 9.08
CA ARG A 124 -0.86 2.86 8.33
C ARG A 124 -2.08 2.76 9.27
N SER A 125 -3.26 3.13 8.78
CA SER A 125 -4.55 2.85 9.44
C SER A 125 -4.81 1.34 9.57
N PHE A 126 -5.78 0.93 10.39
CA PHE A 126 -6.18 -0.47 10.45
C PHE A 126 -6.77 -1.00 9.13
N ILE A 127 -7.51 -0.17 8.38
CA ILE A 127 -7.97 -0.52 7.02
C ILE A 127 -6.77 -0.82 6.11
N ALA A 128 -5.75 0.06 6.09
CA ALA A 128 -4.60 -0.10 5.21
C ALA A 128 -3.52 -1.09 5.66
N LYS A 129 -3.59 -1.63 6.89
CA LYS A 129 -2.63 -2.62 7.43
C LYS A 129 -3.26 -4.02 7.56
N GLN A 130 -4.49 -4.13 8.07
CA GLN A 130 -5.14 -5.42 8.37
C GLN A 130 -6.20 -5.83 7.34
N VAL A 131 -7.06 -4.90 6.91
CA VAL A 131 -8.37 -5.30 6.34
C VAL A 131 -8.47 -5.13 4.82
N GLY A 132 -7.78 -4.16 4.23
CA GLY A 132 -7.96 -3.75 2.82
C GLY A 132 -6.68 -3.62 1.99
N ASN A 133 -5.56 -4.23 2.41
CA ASN A 133 -4.28 -4.16 1.70
C ASN A 133 -3.90 -5.52 1.06
N VAL A 134 -4.55 -5.86 -0.05
CA VAL A 134 -4.29 -7.09 -0.81
C VAL A 134 -3.34 -6.82 -1.99
N ARG A 135 -2.37 -7.71 -2.19
CA ARG A 135 -1.60 -7.87 -3.43
C ARG A 135 -1.74 -9.29 -3.93
N ASP A 136 -1.82 -9.45 -5.23
CA ASP A 136 -2.15 -10.73 -5.85
C ASP A 136 -1.68 -10.75 -7.32
N VAL A 137 -1.73 -11.93 -7.94
CA VAL A 137 -1.50 -12.10 -9.37
C VAL A 137 -2.83 -12.16 -10.11
N GLY A 138 -2.93 -11.44 -11.23
CA GLY A 138 -4.15 -11.42 -12.01
C GLY A 138 -4.15 -10.46 -13.19
N ALA A 139 -5.36 -10.10 -13.60
CA ALA A 139 -5.66 -9.20 -14.70
C ALA A 139 -6.52 -8.03 -14.19
N THR A 140 -6.16 -6.79 -14.54
CA THR A 140 -7.01 -5.62 -14.28
C THR A 140 -7.31 -4.85 -15.56
N GLY A 141 -8.53 -4.35 -15.69
CA GLY A 141 -8.91 -3.29 -16.61
C GLY A 141 -9.13 -2.00 -15.83
N ALA A 142 -8.68 -0.88 -16.40
CA ALA A 142 -8.94 0.45 -15.85
C ALA A 142 -9.48 1.37 -16.95
N PHE A 143 -10.47 2.18 -16.60
CA PHE A 143 -11.11 3.19 -17.43
C PHE A 143 -11.10 4.55 -16.70
N SER A 144 -10.96 5.64 -17.43
CA SER A 144 -10.86 6.99 -16.89
C SER A 144 -11.54 8.00 -17.81
N LEU A 145 -12.58 8.66 -17.30
CA LEU A 145 -13.29 9.73 -18.00
C LEU A 145 -12.89 11.08 -17.38
N LYS A 146 -12.35 11.98 -18.21
CA LYS A 146 -11.91 13.33 -17.78
C LYS A 146 -12.94 14.45 -18.07
N LYS A 147 -13.95 14.20 -18.90
CA LYS A 147 -14.98 15.17 -19.33
C LYS A 147 -16.33 14.82 -18.74
N GLY A 148 -17.17 15.83 -18.44
CA GLY A 148 -18.43 15.63 -17.74
C GLY A 148 -18.18 15.42 -16.24
N LEU A 149 -18.73 14.36 -15.66
CA LEU A 149 -18.39 13.90 -14.31
C LEU A 149 -17.06 13.13 -14.36
N PRO A 150 -15.95 13.66 -13.80
CA PRO A 150 -14.67 12.97 -13.86
C PRO A 150 -14.71 11.71 -12.98
N LEU A 151 -14.34 10.56 -13.56
CA LEU A 151 -14.32 9.29 -12.86
C LEU A 151 -13.18 8.38 -13.29
N LYS A 152 -12.84 7.43 -12.42
CA LYS A 152 -12.00 6.27 -12.72
C LYS A 152 -12.70 5.01 -12.27
N LEU A 153 -12.71 4.00 -13.11
CA LEU A 153 -13.21 2.66 -12.80
C LEU A 153 -12.07 1.67 -13.00
N GLU A 154 -11.71 0.94 -11.95
CA GLU A 154 -10.70 -0.11 -11.98
C GLU A 154 -11.37 -1.42 -11.55
N GLY A 155 -11.09 -2.52 -12.25
CA GLY A 155 -11.65 -3.82 -11.91
C GLY A 155 -10.73 -4.95 -12.35
N GLY A 156 -10.75 -6.08 -11.65
CA GLY A 156 -9.89 -7.20 -11.99
C GLY A 156 -10.26 -8.53 -11.35
N LEU A 157 -9.63 -9.58 -11.89
CA LEU A 157 -9.72 -10.96 -11.44
C LEU A 157 -8.33 -11.43 -11.01
N PHE A 158 -8.27 -12.17 -9.91
CA PHE A 158 -7.02 -12.56 -9.25
C PHE A 158 -7.05 -13.99 -8.71
N ASN A 159 -5.88 -14.60 -8.55
CA ASN A 159 -5.71 -15.99 -8.11
C ASN A 159 -6.13 -16.24 -6.66
N GLY A 160 -5.93 -15.26 -5.77
CA GLY A 160 -6.23 -15.35 -4.34
C GLY A 160 -5.11 -15.93 -3.48
N SER A 161 -4.04 -16.41 -4.10
CA SER A 161 -2.88 -17.00 -3.41
C SER A 161 -1.81 -15.98 -3.00
N GLY A 162 -2.00 -14.71 -3.35
CA GLY A 162 -1.15 -13.61 -2.91
C GLY A 162 0.15 -13.50 -3.71
N LEU A 163 1.26 -13.24 -3.00
CA LEU A 163 2.53 -12.87 -3.64
C LEU A 163 3.40 -14.07 -4.06
N THR A 164 3.34 -15.21 -3.36
CA THR A 164 4.35 -16.27 -3.49
C THR A 164 3.83 -17.55 -4.16
N ASN A 165 2.54 -17.86 -4.01
CA ASN A 165 2.00 -19.17 -4.34
C ASN A 165 1.37 -19.18 -5.76
N GLN A 166 2.18 -18.79 -6.75
CA GLN A 166 1.70 -18.47 -8.11
C GLN A 166 1.63 -19.69 -9.07
N LYS A 167 2.06 -20.88 -8.64
CA LYS A 167 2.10 -22.10 -9.47
C LYS A 167 0.84 -22.95 -9.36
N GLU A 168 0.00 -22.70 -8.35
CA GLU A 168 -1.17 -23.51 -8.06
C GLU A 168 -2.30 -23.24 -9.07
N TRP A 169 -3.13 -24.26 -9.32
CA TRP A 169 -4.32 -24.13 -10.15
C TRP A 169 -5.54 -23.80 -9.29
N HIS A 170 -6.26 -22.75 -9.66
CA HIS A 170 -7.37 -22.21 -8.87
C HIS A 170 -8.72 -22.49 -9.53
N ASN A 171 -9.60 -23.22 -8.83
CA ASN A 171 -10.99 -23.48 -9.25
C ASN A 171 -11.92 -22.29 -8.98
N THR A 172 -11.44 -21.23 -8.35
CA THR A 172 -12.22 -20.06 -7.98
C THR A 172 -11.31 -18.84 -7.98
N LEU A 173 -11.72 -17.79 -8.71
CA LEU A 173 -11.03 -16.52 -8.72
C LEU A 173 -11.60 -15.56 -7.67
N ASN A 174 -10.72 -14.68 -7.22
CA ASN A 174 -11.05 -13.46 -6.50
C ASN A 174 -11.37 -12.35 -7.49
N TYR A 175 -12.14 -11.36 -7.06
CA TYR A 175 -12.39 -10.16 -7.85
C TYR A 175 -12.25 -8.90 -6.98
N SER A 176 -11.96 -7.77 -7.62
CA SER A 176 -12.08 -6.46 -6.98
C SER A 176 -12.51 -5.42 -8.00
N VAL A 177 -13.33 -4.47 -7.56
CA VAL A 177 -13.81 -3.34 -8.35
C VAL A 177 -13.72 -2.07 -7.49
N LYS A 178 -13.24 -0.98 -8.08
CA LYS A 178 -13.06 0.33 -7.47
C LYS A 178 -13.56 1.42 -8.42
N LEU A 179 -14.48 2.24 -7.96
CA LEU A 179 -14.96 3.43 -8.62
C LEU A 179 -14.48 4.66 -7.84
N GLN A 180 -13.85 5.62 -8.53
CA GLN A 180 -13.54 6.93 -7.99
C GLN A 180 -14.32 7.99 -8.77
N LEU A 181 -15.04 8.85 -8.05
CA LEU A 181 -15.77 10.00 -8.58
C LEU A 181 -15.10 11.28 -8.06
N MET A 182 -14.90 12.26 -8.94
CA MET A 182 -14.26 13.53 -8.63
C MET A 182 -15.16 14.69 -9.11
N PRO A 183 -16.40 14.81 -8.59
CA PRO A 183 -17.46 15.67 -9.13
C PRO A 183 -17.15 17.17 -9.11
N TRP A 184 -16.29 17.62 -8.21
CA TRP A 184 -15.73 18.97 -8.22
C TRP A 184 -14.27 18.96 -7.79
N LYS A 185 -13.59 20.08 -8.02
CA LYS A 185 -12.19 20.27 -7.66
C LYS A 185 -11.97 19.99 -6.16
N ASN A 186 -10.87 19.30 -5.85
CA ASN A 186 -10.43 18.92 -4.50
C ASN A 186 -11.34 17.94 -3.71
N TYR A 187 -12.37 17.35 -4.33
CA TYR A 187 -13.20 16.34 -3.68
C TYR A 187 -13.08 14.98 -4.37
N ASN A 188 -13.08 13.92 -3.57
CA ASN A 188 -13.16 12.55 -4.05
C ASN A 188 -14.21 11.76 -3.27
N LEU A 189 -14.92 10.91 -3.99
CA LEU A 189 -15.65 9.76 -3.44
C LEU A 189 -15.09 8.50 -4.09
N THR A 190 -14.66 7.53 -3.28
CA THR A 190 -14.24 6.20 -3.71
C THR A 190 -15.24 5.19 -3.17
N LEU A 191 -15.68 4.27 -4.03
CA LEU A 191 -16.56 3.14 -3.70
C LEU A 191 -15.91 1.87 -4.24
N SER A 192 -15.76 0.85 -3.42
CA SER A 192 -15.10 -0.39 -3.84
C SER A 192 -15.78 -1.64 -3.28
N THR A 193 -15.63 -2.76 -4.00
CA THR A 193 -16.05 -4.07 -3.53
C THR A 193 -15.04 -5.14 -3.93
N GLN A 194 -14.79 -6.10 -3.06
CA GLN A 194 -13.83 -7.18 -3.26
C GLN A 194 -14.39 -8.49 -2.73
N LYS A 195 -14.13 -9.59 -3.44
CA LYS A 195 -14.30 -10.96 -2.93
C LYS A 195 -12.94 -11.62 -2.82
N ILE A 196 -12.65 -12.23 -1.67
CA ILE A 196 -11.53 -13.15 -1.48
C ILE A 196 -12.01 -14.54 -1.06
N HIS A 197 -11.26 -15.59 -1.42
CA HIS A 197 -11.52 -16.98 -1.04
C HIS A 197 -10.22 -17.63 -0.52
N PRO A 198 -9.84 -17.40 0.76
CA PRO A 198 -8.53 -17.82 1.28
C PRO A 198 -8.41 -19.33 1.50
N ASP A 199 -9.50 -19.96 1.96
CA ASP A 199 -9.68 -21.40 2.14
C ASP A 199 -11.14 -21.74 1.77
N LYS A 200 -11.91 -22.46 2.60
CA LYS A 200 -13.25 -22.97 2.27
C LYS A 200 -14.35 -21.91 2.23
N ILE A 201 -14.09 -20.72 2.76
CA ILE A 201 -15.08 -19.65 2.95
C ILE A 201 -14.75 -18.44 2.05
N SER A 202 -15.74 -17.97 1.29
CA SER A 202 -15.65 -16.67 0.61
C SER A 202 -15.90 -15.53 1.60
N ILE A 203 -15.12 -14.48 1.48
CA ILE A 203 -15.26 -13.23 2.22
C ILE A 203 -15.59 -12.13 1.21
N TYR A 204 -16.58 -11.30 1.54
CA TYR A 204 -16.98 -10.15 0.75
C TYR A 204 -16.68 -8.88 1.52
N MET A 205 -16.13 -7.88 0.84
CA MET A 205 -15.72 -6.61 1.42
C MET A 205 -16.28 -5.47 0.58
N TYR A 206 -16.71 -4.41 1.26
CA TYR A 206 -17.33 -3.23 0.71
C TYR A 206 -16.70 -2.01 1.38
N ASP A 207 -16.29 -1.04 0.58
CA ASP A 207 -15.49 0.10 1.03
C ASP A 207 -16.09 1.40 0.47
N ILE A 208 -16.18 2.41 1.33
CA ILE A 208 -16.55 3.78 0.96
C ILE A 208 -15.58 4.73 1.64
N GLY A 209 -14.90 5.55 0.83
CA GLY A 209 -13.97 6.56 1.30
C GLY A 209 -14.20 7.90 0.60
N THR A 210 -13.92 8.99 1.28
CA THR A 210 -14.02 10.34 0.73
C THR A 210 -12.95 11.24 1.33
N TYR A 211 -12.39 12.13 0.52
CA TYR A 211 -11.59 13.25 1.00
C TYR A 211 -12.05 14.57 0.41
N TYR A 212 -11.75 15.64 1.14
CA TYR A 212 -11.93 17.02 0.70
C TYR A 212 -10.72 17.87 1.10
N GLU A 213 -10.23 18.68 0.15
CA GLU A 213 -9.12 19.61 0.36
C GLU A 213 -9.56 21.07 0.17
N PHE A 214 -9.32 21.91 1.16
CA PHE A 214 -9.64 23.34 1.10
C PHE A 214 -8.55 24.15 1.80
N ASP A 215 -8.08 25.21 1.14
CA ASP A 215 -6.89 25.98 1.52
C ASP A 215 -5.69 25.07 1.86
N ASN A 216 -5.37 24.93 3.15
CA ASN A 216 -4.28 24.12 3.67
C ASN A 216 -4.76 22.83 4.38
N TRP A 217 -6.07 22.58 4.38
CA TRP A 217 -6.68 21.42 5.02
C TRP A 217 -6.86 20.28 4.02
N HIS A 218 -6.58 19.05 4.48
CA HIS A 218 -7.02 17.81 3.86
C HIS A 218 -7.75 17.01 4.95
N ILE A 219 -9.01 16.66 4.69
CA ILE A 219 -9.82 15.82 5.57
C ILE A 219 -10.21 14.56 4.78
N GLU A 220 -10.03 13.39 5.38
CA GLU A 220 -10.43 12.11 4.79
C GLU A 220 -11.15 11.23 5.80
N ALA A 221 -12.14 10.48 5.32
CA ALA A 221 -12.79 9.39 6.06
C ALA A 221 -12.98 8.18 5.14
N GLU A 222 -12.83 6.99 5.70
CA GLU A 222 -12.93 5.70 5.02
C GLU A 222 -13.59 4.67 5.96
N TYR A 223 -14.54 3.92 5.42
CA TYR A 223 -15.27 2.87 6.12
C TYR A 223 -15.30 1.60 5.27
N LEU A 224 -14.92 0.49 5.89
CA LEU A 224 -14.86 -0.83 5.28
C LEU A 224 -15.75 -1.80 6.08
N TYR A 225 -16.69 -2.41 5.38
CA TYR A 225 -17.54 -3.49 5.87
C TYR A 225 -17.11 -4.83 5.26
N LYS A 226 -16.91 -5.85 6.09
CA LYS A 226 -16.45 -7.18 5.70
C LYS A 226 -17.39 -8.25 6.25
N THR A 227 -17.88 -9.14 5.40
CA THR A 227 -18.81 -10.21 5.75
C THR A 227 -18.32 -11.57 5.24
N TYR A 228 -18.71 -12.64 5.93
CA TYR A 228 -18.24 -14.01 5.71
C TYR A 228 -19.38 -14.90 5.20
N ALA A 229 -19.15 -15.63 4.11
CA ALA A 229 -20.16 -16.47 3.50
C ALA A 229 -20.74 -17.49 4.49
N LYS A 230 -22.06 -17.71 4.44
CA LYS A 230 -22.81 -18.59 5.36
C LYS A 230 -22.79 -18.11 6.83
N ASN A 231 -22.48 -16.83 7.08
CA ASN A 231 -22.36 -16.25 8.42
C ASN A 231 -21.37 -17.03 9.30
N SER A 232 -20.26 -17.49 8.71
CA SER A 232 -19.30 -18.38 9.39
C SER A 232 -18.36 -17.67 10.38
N PHE A 233 -18.46 -16.35 10.50
CA PHE A 233 -17.78 -15.47 11.44
C PHE A 233 -18.52 -14.12 11.47
N ASP A 234 -18.40 -13.37 12.55
CA ASP A 234 -19.09 -12.07 12.72
C ASP A 234 -18.60 -11.01 11.72
N ASP A 235 -19.49 -10.10 11.31
CA ASP A 235 -19.14 -9.07 10.35
C ASP A 235 -18.16 -8.04 10.93
N VAL A 236 -17.13 -7.68 10.16
CA VAL A 236 -16.10 -6.72 10.60
C VAL A 236 -16.42 -5.33 10.06
N HIS A 237 -16.55 -4.40 10.98
CA HIS A 237 -16.61 -2.97 10.69
C HIS A 237 -15.24 -2.35 10.96
N ALA A 238 -14.68 -1.65 9.98
CA ALA A 238 -13.44 -0.90 10.14
C ALA A 238 -13.62 0.55 9.66
N PHE A 239 -12.98 1.48 10.35
CA PHE A 239 -13.11 2.91 10.11
C PHE A 239 -11.75 3.60 10.25
N ASN A 240 -11.53 4.63 9.45
CA ASN A 240 -10.35 5.48 9.46
C ASN A 240 -10.78 6.90 9.08
N ALA A 241 -10.54 7.89 9.93
CA ALA A 241 -10.71 9.29 9.58
C ALA A 241 -9.56 10.12 10.10
N PHE A 242 -9.07 11.05 9.28
CA PHE A 242 -8.00 11.95 9.66
C PHE A 242 -8.14 13.34 9.08
N VAL A 243 -7.42 14.27 9.71
CA VAL A 243 -7.24 15.63 9.27
C VAL A 243 -5.76 15.98 9.23
N ASN A 244 -5.37 16.72 8.20
CA ASN A 244 -4.05 17.31 8.01
C ASN A 244 -4.21 18.82 7.77
N TYR A 245 -3.47 19.65 8.51
CA TYR A 245 -3.33 21.08 8.23
C TYR A 245 -1.88 21.43 7.90
N ASP A 246 -1.66 22.02 6.71
CA ASP A 246 -0.35 22.38 6.19
C ASP A 246 0.03 23.85 6.47
N LEU A 247 1.07 24.09 7.26
CA LEU A 247 1.68 25.40 7.46
C LEU A 247 2.95 25.53 6.62
N PHE A 248 2.88 26.31 5.53
CA PHE A 248 4.00 26.55 4.63
C PHE A 248 4.98 27.60 5.17
N ILE A 249 6.28 27.28 5.16
CA ILE A 249 7.36 28.10 5.73
C ILE A 249 8.24 28.67 4.60
N LYS A 250 8.39 30.00 4.61
CA LYS A 250 9.15 30.74 3.57
C LYS A 250 10.68 30.65 3.75
N LYS A 251 11.18 30.58 4.98
CA LYS A 251 12.61 30.59 5.32
C LYS A 251 12.92 29.60 6.44
N GLY A 252 14.04 28.89 6.33
CA GLY A 252 14.49 27.89 7.31
C GLY A 252 14.86 26.55 6.67
N LEU A 253 15.19 25.58 7.51
CA LEU A 253 15.50 24.19 7.11
C LEU A 253 14.25 23.46 6.59
N PHE A 254 13.10 23.68 7.23
CA PHE A 254 11.82 23.11 6.84
C PHE A 254 11.04 24.07 5.94
N ARG A 255 10.31 23.50 4.97
CA ARG A 255 9.45 24.22 4.02
C ARG A 255 7.97 24.07 4.36
N LYS A 256 7.61 23.07 5.17
CA LYS A 256 6.24 22.81 5.62
C LYS A 256 6.26 22.17 6.99
N ILE A 257 5.30 22.55 7.83
CA ILE A 257 4.91 21.81 9.04
C ILE A 257 3.47 21.36 8.83
N SER A 258 3.22 20.07 8.94
CA SER A 258 1.87 19.49 8.87
C SER A 258 1.43 19.06 10.26
N PHE A 259 0.26 19.52 10.70
CA PHE A 259 -0.39 19.10 11.94
C PHE A 259 -1.43 18.04 11.64
N LEU A 260 -1.39 16.92 12.38
CA LEU A 260 -2.05 15.68 12.03
C LEU A 260 -2.87 15.12 13.20
N GLY A 261 -4.10 14.72 12.92
CA GLY A 261 -4.94 13.95 13.84
C GLY A 261 -5.69 12.86 13.11
N ARG A 262 -5.67 11.62 13.62
CA ARG A 262 -6.40 10.46 13.09
C ARG A 262 -7.11 9.70 14.19
N TYR A 263 -8.30 9.22 13.90
CA TYR A 263 -8.96 8.13 14.61
C TYR A 263 -9.11 6.94 13.66
N ASP A 264 -8.72 5.75 14.08
CA ASP A 264 -8.95 4.52 13.33
C ASP A 264 -9.34 3.35 14.24
N SER A 265 -10.25 2.49 13.77
CA SER A 265 -10.82 1.38 14.54
C SER A 265 -11.17 0.18 13.67
N MET A 266 -11.20 -1.01 14.26
CA MET A 266 -11.70 -2.23 13.63
C MET A 266 -12.35 -3.17 14.66
N GLY A 267 -13.38 -3.90 14.23
CA GLY A 267 -13.91 -5.07 14.94
C GLY A 267 -12.97 -6.27 14.90
N ASP A 268 -13.38 -7.37 15.55
CA ASP A 268 -12.64 -8.63 15.54
C ASP A 268 -12.56 -9.21 14.12
N HIS A 269 -11.39 -9.74 13.75
CA HIS A 269 -11.08 -10.07 12.36
C HIS A 269 -10.53 -11.50 12.21
N SER A 270 -11.19 -12.32 11.38
CA SER A 270 -10.64 -13.57 10.88
C SER A 270 -10.00 -13.38 9.49
N ASN A 271 -8.82 -13.94 9.25
CA ASN A 271 -8.18 -13.93 7.93
C ASN A 271 -8.87 -14.85 6.91
N GLY A 272 -9.85 -15.66 7.33
CA GLY A 272 -10.60 -16.59 6.47
C GLY A 272 -10.03 -18.00 6.38
N ASN A 273 -8.91 -18.27 7.04
CA ASN A 273 -8.42 -19.64 7.23
C ASN A 273 -9.15 -20.28 8.41
N ALA A 274 -9.63 -21.51 8.21
CA ALA A 274 -10.28 -22.27 9.26
C ALA A 274 -9.27 -22.98 10.18
N ASP A 275 -9.73 -23.35 11.37
CA ASP A 275 -9.06 -24.30 12.26
C ASP A 275 -9.26 -25.76 11.80
N GLU A 276 -8.76 -26.72 12.61
CA GLU A 276 -8.89 -28.16 12.36
C GLU A 276 -10.36 -28.64 12.32
N ASP A 277 -11.25 -27.97 13.08
CA ASP A 277 -12.70 -28.20 13.11
C ASP A 277 -13.42 -27.59 11.88
N GLY A 278 -12.73 -26.79 11.06
CA GLY A 278 -13.32 -26.08 9.93
C GLY A 278 -14.02 -24.77 10.29
N LYS A 279 -13.82 -24.23 11.50
CA LYS A 279 -14.40 -22.96 11.97
C LYS A 279 -13.42 -21.80 11.78
N LEU A 280 -13.97 -20.61 11.57
CA LEU A 280 -13.18 -19.37 11.56
C LEU A 280 -13.02 -18.84 12.99
N TYR A 281 -11.82 -18.33 13.29
CA TYR A 281 -11.46 -17.78 14.60
C TYR A 281 -10.87 -16.37 14.48
N ILE A 282 -10.79 -15.66 15.60
CA ILE A 282 -10.22 -14.31 15.67
C ILE A 282 -8.71 -14.37 15.45
N THR A 283 -8.22 -13.73 14.38
CA THR A 283 -6.79 -13.61 14.03
C THR A 283 -6.22 -12.22 14.34
N ASP A 284 -7.10 -11.24 14.53
CA ASP A 284 -6.74 -9.91 15.03
C ASP A 284 -7.93 -9.31 15.81
N TYR A 285 -7.68 -8.88 17.04
CA TYR A 285 -8.73 -8.48 17.99
C TYR A 285 -9.25 -7.05 17.76
N SER A 286 -10.51 -6.81 18.10
CA SER A 286 -11.13 -5.48 18.03
C SER A 286 -10.36 -4.42 18.84
N ARG A 287 -10.29 -3.19 18.30
CA ARG A 287 -9.58 -2.06 18.90
C ARG A 287 -9.89 -0.73 18.25
N GLN A 288 -9.54 0.34 18.95
CA GLN A 288 -9.51 1.71 18.44
C GLN A 288 -8.11 2.32 18.65
N ARG A 289 -7.77 3.34 17.88
CA ARG A 289 -6.54 4.11 18.02
C ARG A 289 -6.78 5.58 17.70
N VAL A 290 -6.24 6.45 18.54
CA VAL A 290 -6.07 7.88 18.24
C VAL A 290 -4.60 8.13 17.95
N THR A 291 -4.32 8.81 16.84
CA THR A 291 -2.95 9.23 16.47
C THR A 291 -2.89 10.75 16.38
N GLY A 292 -2.04 11.39 17.18
CA GLY A 292 -1.69 12.81 17.03
C GLY A 292 -0.28 12.93 16.46
N GLY A 293 0.00 13.97 15.67
CA GLY A 293 1.34 14.11 15.10
C GLY A 293 1.67 15.43 14.44
N VAL A 294 2.96 15.59 14.17
CA VAL A 294 3.54 16.68 13.39
C VAL A 294 4.52 16.10 12.37
N THR A 295 4.45 16.57 11.13
CA THR A 295 5.41 16.23 10.08
C THR A 295 6.17 17.49 9.64
N LEU A 296 7.50 17.43 9.64
CA LEU A 296 8.40 18.48 9.22
C LEU A 296 8.99 18.12 7.86
N SER A 297 8.58 18.80 6.79
CA SER A 297 9.09 18.55 5.43
C SER A 297 10.29 19.45 5.12
N PHE A 298 11.40 18.84 4.71
CA PHE A 298 12.63 19.54 4.30
C PHE A 298 12.53 20.13 2.87
N GLY A 299 11.70 19.53 2.02
CA GLY A 299 11.53 19.89 0.61
C GLY A 299 10.06 20.08 0.23
N LYS A 300 9.67 19.60 -0.96
CA LYS A 300 8.25 19.44 -1.29
C LYS A 300 7.62 18.38 -0.38
N ALA A 301 6.30 18.42 -0.21
CA ALA A 301 5.58 17.41 0.55
C ALA A 301 5.91 15.99 0.02
N PHE A 302 6.14 15.04 0.93
CA PHE A 302 6.47 13.65 0.61
C PHE A 302 7.78 13.44 -0.19
N GLN A 303 8.70 14.42 -0.17
CA GLN A 303 10.06 14.29 -0.71
C GLN A 303 11.06 13.86 0.36
N ALA A 304 11.11 14.61 1.46
CA ALA A 304 11.91 14.30 2.64
C ALA A 304 11.17 14.84 3.86
N ASP A 305 10.72 13.96 4.74
CA ASP A 305 9.85 14.26 5.87
C ASP A 305 10.43 13.64 7.16
N LEU A 306 10.52 14.44 8.23
CA LEU A 306 10.65 13.95 9.60
C LEU A 306 9.26 13.93 10.24
N ARG A 307 8.75 12.74 10.56
CA ARG A 307 7.39 12.51 11.08
C ARG A 307 7.47 12.14 12.54
N LEU A 308 6.75 12.86 13.38
CA LEU A 308 6.66 12.65 14.82
C LEU A 308 5.20 12.35 15.15
N ASN A 309 4.89 11.13 15.60
CA ASN A 309 3.53 10.72 15.95
C ASN A 309 3.50 10.16 17.38
N TYR A 310 2.38 10.37 18.08
CA TYR A 310 1.99 9.60 19.26
C TYR A 310 0.74 8.79 18.90
N GLU A 311 0.78 7.49 19.18
CA GLU A 311 -0.32 6.56 18.97
C GLU A 311 -0.82 6.08 20.35
N LYS A 312 -2.10 6.31 20.62
CA LYS A 312 -2.82 5.82 21.80
C LYS A 312 -3.78 4.72 21.36
N TYR A 313 -3.60 3.51 21.87
CA TYR A 313 -4.42 2.34 21.56
C TYR A 313 -5.46 2.10 22.66
N PHE A 314 -6.62 1.61 22.25
CA PHE A 314 -7.73 1.25 23.11
C PHE A 314 -8.18 -0.17 22.76
N TYR A 315 -7.97 -1.10 23.70
CA TYR A 315 -8.42 -2.48 23.65
C TYR A 315 -9.28 -2.74 24.90
N ASP A 316 -10.30 -3.60 24.78
CA ASP A 316 -11.11 -4.04 25.92
C ASP A 316 -10.27 -4.73 27.00
N LYS A 317 -9.21 -5.43 26.58
CA LYS A 317 -8.22 -6.06 27.45
C LYS A 317 -6.83 -5.87 26.85
N LEU A 318 -5.92 -5.24 27.61
CA LEU A 318 -4.55 -4.99 27.16
C LEU A 318 -3.77 -6.28 26.83
N SER A 319 -4.14 -7.42 27.41
CA SER A 319 -3.57 -8.74 27.09
C SER A 319 -3.83 -9.21 25.66
N LEU A 320 -4.76 -8.58 24.93
CA LEU A 320 -5.05 -8.84 23.52
C LEU A 320 -4.22 -7.95 22.58
N ALA A 321 -3.51 -6.97 23.12
CA ALA A 321 -2.70 -6.06 22.32
C ALA A 321 -1.47 -6.77 21.76
N LYS A 322 -1.27 -6.67 20.44
CA LYS A 322 -0.05 -7.15 19.79
C LYS A 322 1.13 -6.30 20.28
N GLU A 323 2.32 -6.88 20.40
CA GLU A 323 3.51 -6.16 20.89
C GLU A 323 3.75 -4.84 20.15
N SER A 324 3.58 -4.82 18.83
CA SER A 324 3.76 -3.60 18.00
C SER A 324 2.62 -2.56 18.08
N GLU A 325 1.55 -2.85 18.82
CA GLU A 325 0.29 -2.12 18.88
C GLU A 325 -0.07 -1.69 20.31
N GLN A 326 0.94 -1.29 21.06
CA GLN A 326 0.81 -0.59 22.34
C GLN A 326 1.03 0.92 22.16
N ASP A 327 0.64 1.69 23.18
CA ASP A 327 0.84 3.14 23.21
C ASP A 327 2.32 3.49 22.98
N LYS A 328 2.59 4.42 22.06
CA LYS A 328 3.96 4.67 21.61
C LYS A 328 4.16 6.04 20.98
N PHE A 329 5.37 6.56 21.14
CA PHE A 329 5.91 7.59 20.28
C PHE A 329 6.62 6.95 19.08
N VAL A 330 6.48 7.60 17.92
CA VAL A 330 7.05 7.17 16.64
C VAL A 330 7.78 8.35 16.02
N MET A 331 9.06 8.14 15.69
CA MET A 331 9.86 9.05 14.88
C MET A 331 10.24 8.35 13.59
N GLU A 332 9.87 8.91 12.44
CA GLU A 332 10.23 8.38 11.11
C GLU A 332 10.94 9.44 10.28
N LEU A 333 12.08 9.09 9.70
CA LEU A 333 12.68 9.84 8.59
C LEU A 333 12.36 9.11 7.29
N MET A 334 11.56 9.74 6.45
CA MET A 334 11.19 9.26 5.11
C MET A 334 11.91 10.09 4.05
N VAL A 335 12.56 9.42 3.10
CA VAL A 335 13.18 10.03 1.92
C VAL A 335 12.70 9.33 0.66
N ARG A 336 12.27 10.12 -0.33
CA ARG A 336 11.95 9.71 -1.69
C ARG A 336 13.03 10.23 -2.65
N PHE A 337 13.42 9.40 -3.61
CA PHE A 337 14.28 9.76 -4.74
C PHE A 337 13.69 9.24 -6.06
#